data_AF-K4R2N4-F1
#
_entry.id   AF-K4R2N4-F1
#
_cell.length_a   1.000
_cell.length_b   1.000
_cell.length_c   1.000
_cell.angle_alpha   90.00
_cell.angle_beta   90.00
_cell.angle_gamma   90.00
#
_symmetry.space_group_name_H-M   'P 1'
#
loop_
_entity.id
_entity.type
_entity.pdbx_description
1 polymer ?
#
loop_
_entity_poly.entity_id
_entity_poly.type
_entity_poly.pdbx_seq_one_letter_code
_entity_poly.pdbx_strand_id
1 'polypeptide(L)'
;MPPRDTTRTAAGGTPRTADSPGIPDMPGKPGPTAAPHAKPAPRVGRRAEGAWGWLFVSPMVIVLGLFLVLPTLMALWVSLLNWDGQSNPFSGQADFVGLDNYRALLTQDGLDRTLFATSLRNNLYYVLLTVPLQTILALTLALIVNQRMLHGRSALRTAFFFPSVTSSIAVSTIFLFLFQGSGAVNTVLSWIGIKGPNWFNDSRGVLSLLLGGLGIVDTDHPSGALADHSFMGLSWFEWLSGPSVAMCTIILLAVWTTSGTFMLIFLAALQDIPRELEEAAAIEGVNRFQLLRYVTLPALRPVLFLVLTLGLIGTWQVFDQVYVMSQGAPGNTTLTPAFLSYSSAFGDADFGQGAAIAFILLTLILTMTAGQRFLLRERTPRARRNR
;
A
#
# COMPACT_ATOMS: atom_id res chain seq x y z
N MET A 1 -46.09 47.24 -39.57
CA MET A 1 -46.06 47.13 -41.04
C MET A 1 -46.12 48.55 -41.59
N PRO A 2 -45.30 49.00 -42.55
CA PRO A 2 -43.85 48.89 -42.79
C PRO A 2 -43.27 50.35 -42.86
N PRO A 3 -42.13 50.72 -43.52
CA PRO A 3 -41.20 49.92 -44.31
C PRO A 3 -39.68 50.11 -44.06
N ARG A 4 -38.95 49.16 -44.64
CA ARG A 4 -37.50 49.10 -44.91
C ARG A 4 -37.20 49.74 -46.27
N ASP A 5 -35.99 50.27 -46.46
CA ASP A 5 -35.12 50.02 -47.64
C ASP A 5 -33.80 50.84 -47.51
N THR A 6 -32.65 50.18 -47.34
CA THR A 6 -31.63 49.85 -48.37
C THR A 6 -31.08 51.06 -49.14
N THR A 7 -29.76 51.32 -49.05
CA THR A 7 -28.79 50.95 -50.11
C THR A 7 -27.37 51.40 -49.77
N ARG A 8 -26.44 50.67 -50.40
CA ARG A 8 -25.00 50.57 -50.20
C ARG A 8 -24.31 51.29 -51.37
N THR A 9 -23.30 52.10 -51.12
CA THR A 9 -22.22 52.32 -52.12
C THR A 9 -20.92 52.75 -51.43
N ALA A 10 -19.84 52.05 -51.79
CA ALA A 10 -18.52 52.17 -51.21
C ALA A 10 -17.66 53.20 -51.97
N ALA A 11 -16.75 53.87 -51.25
CA ALA A 11 -15.67 54.66 -51.82
C ALA A 11 -14.47 54.64 -50.85
N GLY A 12 -13.25 54.64 -51.42
CA GLY A 12 -12.05 55.06 -50.70
C GLY A 12 -10.82 54.19 -50.91
N GLY A 13 -10.17 54.33 -52.07
CA GLY A 13 -8.76 53.99 -52.22
C GLY A 13 -7.88 55.22 -51.98
N THR A 14 -6.69 55.01 -51.43
CA THR A 14 -5.59 55.98 -51.49
C THR A 14 -4.26 55.25 -51.65
N PRO A 15 -3.42 55.64 -52.64
CA PRO A 15 -2.06 55.15 -52.81
C PRO A 15 -1.05 56.09 -52.13
N ARG A 16 0.11 55.55 -51.69
CA ARG A 16 1.26 56.35 -51.22
C ARG A 16 2.49 56.12 -52.10
N THR A 17 3.08 57.25 -52.48
CA THR A 17 4.26 57.44 -53.32
C THR A 17 5.57 57.48 -52.52
N ALA A 18 6.63 57.04 -53.21
CA ALA A 18 8.06 57.32 -53.10
C ALA A 18 8.61 58.20 -51.96
N ASP A 19 9.59 57.65 -51.22
CA ASP A 19 10.92 58.25 -51.04
C ASP A 19 11.86 57.28 -50.29
N SER A 20 12.97 56.87 -50.90
CA SER A 20 14.16 56.35 -50.21
C SER A 20 15.37 56.37 -51.16
N PRO A 21 16.46 57.11 -50.83
CA PRO A 21 17.68 57.12 -51.62
C PRO A 21 18.39 55.77 -51.57
N GLY A 22 19.01 55.38 -52.69
CA GLY A 22 19.63 54.08 -52.91
C GLY A 22 20.67 53.67 -51.86
N ILE A 23 20.46 52.48 -51.32
CA ILE A 23 21.52 51.69 -50.67
C ILE A 23 22.30 51.02 -51.81
N PRO A 24 23.65 51.10 -51.86
CA PRO A 24 24.42 50.37 -52.85
C PRO A 24 24.17 48.87 -52.69
N ASP A 25 23.91 48.16 -53.80
CA ASP A 25 23.75 46.71 -53.82
C ASP A 25 24.97 46.06 -53.15
N MET A 26 24.78 45.56 -51.92
CA MET A 26 25.73 44.65 -51.31
C MET A 26 25.67 43.34 -52.10
N PRO A 27 26.81 42.77 -52.53
CA PRO A 27 26.81 41.48 -53.21
C PRO A 27 26.06 40.47 -52.36
N GLY A 28 25.05 39.83 -52.97
CA GLY A 28 24.13 38.95 -52.28
C GLY A 28 24.86 38.01 -51.33
N LYS A 29 24.45 37.99 -50.06
CA LYS A 29 24.96 37.03 -49.08
C LYS A 29 24.88 35.64 -49.72
N PRO A 30 25.97 34.84 -49.73
CA PRO A 30 25.88 33.49 -50.23
C PRO A 30 24.77 32.80 -49.44
N GLY A 31 23.78 32.24 -50.16
CA GLY A 31 22.73 31.43 -49.53
C GLY A 31 23.37 30.39 -48.62
N PRO A 32 22.71 29.97 -47.53
CA PRO A 32 23.31 29.10 -46.54
C PRO A 32 23.89 27.87 -47.25
N THR A 33 25.23 27.82 -47.29
CA THR A 33 25.98 26.70 -47.83
C THR A 33 25.43 25.45 -47.16
N ALA A 34 24.88 24.54 -47.97
CA ALA A 34 24.34 23.28 -47.50
C ALA A 34 25.35 22.67 -46.53
N ALA A 35 24.95 22.55 -45.25
CA ALA A 35 25.80 21.96 -44.24
C ALA A 35 26.26 20.59 -44.76
N PRO A 36 27.57 20.28 -44.70
CA PRO A 36 28.06 19.00 -45.19
C PRO A 36 27.25 17.91 -44.51
N HIS A 37 26.61 17.04 -45.31
CA HIS A 37 25.86 15.90 -44.80
C HIS A 37 26.75 15.16 -43.80
N ALA A 38 26.43 15.29 -42.51
CA ALA A 38 27.17 14.61 -41.46
C ALA A 38 27.10 13.12 -41.77
N LYS A 39 28.28 12.50 -41.95
CA LYS A 39 28.37 11.06 -42.23
C LYS A 39 27.57 10.34 -41.14
N PRO A 40 26.65 9.42 -41.49
CA PRO A 40 25.87 8.71 -40.50
C PRO A 40 26.83 8.04 -39.52
N ALA A 41 26.62 8.30 -38.22
CA ALA A 41 27.44 7.70 -37.17
C ALA A 41 27.52 6.18 -37.38
N PRO A 42 28.69 5.57 -37.12
CA PRO A 42 28.84 4.12 -37.27
C PRO A 42 27.77 3.44 -36.41
N ARG A 43 26.88 2.68 -37.06
CA ARG A 43 25.84 1.90 -36.38
C ARG A 43 26.55 0.88 -35.50
N VAL A 44 26.59 1.13 -34.20
CA VAL A 44 27.10 0.17 -33.23
C VAL A 44 26.28 -1.10 -33.42
N GLY A 45 26.96 -2.24 -33.65
CA GLY A 45 26.26 -3.49 -33.86
C GLY A 45 25.33 -3.76 -32.69
N ARG A 46 24.09 -4.20 -32.97
CA ARG A 46 23.02 -4.45 -31.98
C ARG A 46 23.46 -5.34 -30.79
N ARG A 47 24.51 -6.16 -30.97
CA ARG A 47 25.18 -6.93 -29.91
C ARG A 47 26.09 -6.10 -29.01
N ALA A 48 26.84 -5.15 -29.56
CA ALA A 48 27.68 -4.23 -28.79
C ALA A 48 26.80 -3.24 -27.99
N GLU A 49 25.71 -2.74 -28.57
CA GLU A 49 24.71 -1.94 -27.81
C GLU A 49 24.13 -2.73 -26.63
N GLY A 50 23.81 -4.01 -26.83
CA GLY A 50 23.35 -4.89 -25.75
C GLY A 50 24.40 -5.09 -24.65
N ALA A 51 25.67 -5.27 -25.00
CA ALA A 51 26.76 -5.44 -24.03
C ALA A 51 26.98 -4.18 -23.18
N TRP A 52 26.93 -3.00 -23.80
CA TRP A 52 27.00 -1.72 -23.06
C TRP A 52 25.78 -1.51 -22.16
N GLY A 53 24.60 -1.95 -22.59
CA GLY A 53 23.40 -1.97 -21.74
C GLY A 53 23.56 -2.85 -20.50
N TRP A 54 24.11 -4.06 -20.65
CA TRP A 54 24.39 -4.94 -19.51
C TRP A 54 25.48 -4.40 -18.59
N LEU A 55 26.54 -3.80 -19.13
CA LEU A 55 27.61 -3.18 -18.33
C LEU A 55 27.09 -1.98 -17.52
N PHE A 56 26.14 -1.22 -18.09
CA PHE A 56 25.51 -0.10 -17.39
C PHE A 56 24.63 -0.57 -16.23
N VAL A 57 23.93 -1.69 -16.40
CA VAL A 57 23.03 -2.26 -15.39
C VAL A 57 23.77 -3.17 -14.39
N SER A 58 24.96 -3.67 -14.74
CA SER A 58 25.70 -4.64 -13.92
C SER A 58 26.02 -4.19 -12.50
N PRO A 59 26.39 -2.92 -12.20
CA PRO A 59 26.64 -2.50 -10.81
C PRO A 59 25.40 -2.68 -9.94
N MET A 60 24.22 -2.31 -10.46
CA MET A 60 22.96 -2.47 -9.74
C MET A 60 22.59 -3.95 -9.57
N VAL A 61 22.77 -4.77 -10.61
CA VAL A 61 22.49 -6.21 -10.54
C VAL A 61 23.43 -6.91 -9.56
N ILE A 62 24.70 -6.51 -9.50
CA ILE A 62 25.66 -7.06 -8.54
C ILE A 62 25.24 -6.70 -7.11
N VAL A 63 24.89 -5.43 -6.85
CA VAL A 63 24.45 -5.00 -5.51
C VAL A 63 23.17 -5.73 -5.10
N LEU A 64 22.16 -5.81 -5.98
CA LEU A 64 20.94 -6.57 -5.70
C LEU A 64 21.23 -8.07 -5.53
N GLY A 65 22.09 -8.65 -6.37
CA GLY A 65 22.46 -10.05 -6.29
C GLY A 65 23.14 -10.38 -4.95
N LEU A 66 24.10 -9.57 -4.55
CA LEU A 66 24.91 -9.79 -3.35
C LEU A 66 24.16 -9.49 -2.05
N PHE A 67 23.36 -8.43 -2.00
CA PHE A 67 22.72 -7.98 -0.76
C PHE A 67 21.25 -8.37 -0.61
N LEU A 68 20.56 -8.73 -1.70
CA LEU A 68 19.16 -9.15 -1.66
C LEU A 68 19.02 -10.64 -2.00
N VAL A 69 19.50 -11.06 -3.17
CA VAL A 69 19.27 -12.43 -3.66
C VAL A 69 20.05 -13.44 -2.84
N LEU A 70 21.34 -13.19 -2.59
CA LEU A 70 22.21 -14.14 -1.89
C LEU A 70 21.74 -14.41 -0.45
N PRO A 71 21.48 -13.41 0.42
CA PRO A 71 20.97 -13.67 1.78
C PRO A 71 19.59 -14.34 1.76
N THR A 72 18.74 -14.04 0.77
CA THR A 72 17.44 -14.72 0.61
C THR A 72 17.63 -16.20 0.30
N LEU A 73 18.55 -16.55 -0.62
CA LEU A 73 18.85 -17.95 -0.92
C LEU A 73 19.50 -18.66 0.27
N MET A 74 20.33 -17.97 1.04
CA MET A 74 20.90 -18.50 2.29
C MET A 74 19.80 -18.76 3.34
N ALA A 75 18.85 -17.84 3.50
CA ALA A 75 17.71 -18.04 4.40
C ALA A 75 16.83 -19.22 3.93
N LEU A 76 16.66 -19.40 2.61
CA LEU A 76 15.93 -20.54 2.05
C LEU A 76 16.65 -21.86 2.31
N TRP A 77 17.99 -21.84 2.33
CA TRP A 77 18.76 -23.01 2.73
C TRP A 77 18.57 -23.30 4.23
N VAL A 78 18.63 -22.27 5.08
CA VAL A 78 18.38 -22.37 6.51
C VAL A 78 16.97 -22.91 6.82
N SER A 79 15.96 -22.55 6.04
CA SER A 79 14.59 -23.07 6.26
C SER A 79 14.44 -24.57 6.03
N LEU A 80 15.42 -25.22 5.39
CA LEU A 80 15.47 -26.68 5.20
C LEU A 80 16.33 -27.40 6.24
N LEU A 81 16.98 -26.64 7.13
CA LEU A 81 17.83 -27.13 8.20
C LEU A 81 17.09 -27.02 9.54
N ASN A 82 17.44 -27.90 10.48
CA ASN A 82 17.19 -27.65 11.90
C ASN A 82 18.43 -26.96 12.45
N TRP A 83 18.39 -25.63 12.48
CA TRP A 83 19.55 -24.81 12.79
C TRP A 83 19.26 -23.85 13.94
N ASP A 84 20.10 -23.95 14.97
CA ASP A 84 19.99 -23.20 16.21
C ASP A 84 20.88 -21.95 16.27
N GLY A 85 21.53 -21.61 15.15
CA GLY A 85 22.45 -20.48 15.06
C GLY A 85 23.88 -20.76 15.56
N GLN A 86 24.14 -21.91 16.19
CA GLN A 86 25.42 -22.18 16.84
C GLN A 86 26.47 -22.81 15.91
N SER A 87 26.02 -23.58 14.92
CA SER A 87 26.89 -24.23 13.94
C SER A 87 26.98 -23.43 12.64
N ASN A 88 27.95 -23.73 11.77
CA ASN A 88 27.95 -23.17 10.42
C ASN A 88 26.94 -23.95 9.54
N PRO A 89 25.87 -23.31 9.03
CA PRO A 89 24.82 -24.00 8.28
C PRO A 89 25.28 -24.50 6.89
N PHE A 90 26.49 -24.10 6.45
CA PHE A 90 27.06 -24.50 5.16
C PHE A 90 28.16 -25.55 5.28
N SER A 91 28.60 -25.92 6.48
CA SER A 91 29.66 -26.91 6.70
C SER A 91 29.15 -28.34 6.89
N GLY A 92 27.83 -28.57 6.79
CA GLY A 92 27.21 -29.87 6.99
C GLY A 92 27.04 -30.30 8.46
N GLN A 93 27.27 -29.37 9.40
CA GLN A 93 27.09 -29.60 10.84
C GLN A 93 25.65 -29.36 11.32
N ALA A 94 24.86 -28.61 10.56
CA ALA A 94 23.43 -28.44 10.81
C ALA A 94 22.66 -29.61 10.19
N ASP A 95 21.73 -30.19 10.94
CA ASP A 95 20.94 -31.33 10.47
C ASP A 95 20.02 -30.90 9.32
N PHE A 96 20.13 -31.61 8.19
CA PHE A 96 19.24 -31.40 7.06
C PHE A 96 17.93 -32.15 7.28
N VAL A 97 16.86 -31.38 7.54
CA VAL A 97 15.54 -31.93 7.87
C VAL A 97 14.54 -31.74 6.72
N GLY A 98 14.98 -31.15 5.61
CA GLY A 98 14.20 -31.03 4.38
C GLY A 98 12.95 -30.18 4.57
N LEU A 99 11.77 -30.78 4.49
CA LEU A 99 10.49 -30.04 4.59
C LEU A 99 9.83 -30.13 5.96
N ASP A 100 10.50 -30.66 6.98
CA ASP A 100 9.84 -30.89 8.27
C ASP A 100 9.47 -29.60 9.00
N ASN A 101 10.27 -28.53 8.87
CA ASN A 101 9.89 -27.18 9.34
C ASN A 101 8.56 -26.70 8.74
N TYR A 102 8.32 -26.99 7.46
CA TYR A 102 7.06 -26.65 6.79
C TYR A 102 5.92 -27.58 7.22
N ARG A 103 6.21 -28.86 7.46
CA ARG A 103 5.23 -29.83 7.96
C ARG A 103 4.76 -29.49 9.37
N ALA A 104 5.67 -29.09 10.25
CA ALA A 104 5.37 -28.64 11.62
C ALA A 104 4.37 -27.47 11.63
N LEU A 105 4.51 -26.54 10.67
CA LEU A 105 3.65 -25.35 10.57
C LEU A 105 2.30 -25.62 9.89
N LEU A 106 2.24 -26.51 8.89
CA LEU A 106 1.06 -26.65 8.02
C LEU A 106 0.25 -27.93 8.26
N THR A 107 0.91 -29.02 8.62
CA THR A 107 0.33 -30.38 8.58
C THR A 107 0.31 -31.11 9.91
N GLN A 108 1.32 -30.92 10.76
CA GLN A 108 1.44 -31.63 12.02
C GLN A 108 0.63 -30.90 13.09
N ASP A 109 -0.19 -31.64 13.82
CA ASP A 109 -0.91 -31.08 14.95
C ASP A 109 0.05 -30.83 16.10
N GLY A 110 0.21 -29.56 16.48
CA GLY A 110 1.17 -29.11 17.48
C GLY A 110 1.01 -27.63 17.80
N LEU A 111 1.76 -27.15 18.78
CA LEU A 111 1.72 -25.75 19.22
C LEU A 111 2.08 -24.80 18.06
N ASP A 112 3.08 -25.15 17.26
CA ASP A 112 3.58 -24.31 16.17
C ASP A 112 2.54 -24.08 15.08
N ARG A 113 1.79 -25.12 14.71
CA ARG A 113 0.66 -25.02 13.78
C ARG A 113 -0.42 -24.09 14.32
N THR A 114 -0.78 -24.25 15.60
CA THR A 114 -1.81 -23.41 16.24
C THR A 114 -1.37 -21.96 16.35
N LEU A 115 -0.10 -21.69 16.71
CA LEU A 115 0.46 -20.35 16.74
C LEU A 115 0.52 -19.73 15.35
N PHE A 116 0.93 -20.49 14.34
CA PHE A 116 0.97 -20.04 12.96
C PHE A 116 -0.45 -19.72 12.45
N ALA A 117 -1.42 -20.60 12.67
CA ALA A 117 -2.82 -20.37 12.31
C ALA A 117 -3.42 -19.15 13.03
N THR A 118 -3.12 -18.99 14.32
CA THR A 118 -3.52 -17.83 15.11
C THR A 118 -2.94 -16.55 14.52
N SER A 119 -1.64 -16.56 14.18
CA SER A 119 -0.97 -15.41 13.58
C SER A 119 -1.59 -15.02 12.23
N LEU A 120 -1.95 -16.02 11.41
CA LEU A 120 -2.57 -15.83 10.11
C LEU A 120 -3.98 -15.24 10.25
N ARG A 121 -4.78 -15.76 11.17
CA ARG A 121 -6.12 -15.25 11.50
C ARG A 121 -6.07 -13.79 11.94
N ASN A 122 -5.22 -13.50 12.92
CA ASN A 122 -5.12 -12.16 13.49
C ASN A 122 -4.69 -11.15 12.41
N ASN A 123 -3.70 -11.52 11.59
CA ASN A 123 -3.23 -10.67 10.51
C ASN A 123 -4.26 -10.51 9.39
N LEU A 124 -5.08 -11.54 9.13
CA LEU A 124 -6.19 -11.43 8.18
C LEU A 124 -7.20 -10.37 8.62
N TYR A 125 -7.59 -10.34 9.90
CA TYR A 125 -8.44 -9.27 10.44
C TYR A 125 -7.76 -7.90 10.34
N TYR A 126 -6.46 -7.85 10.66
CA TYR A 126 -5.67 -6.63 10.52
C TYR A 126 -5.70 -6.08 9.09
N VAL A 127 -5.47 -6.93 8.09
CA VAL A 127 -5.53 -6.57 6.66
C VAL A 127 -6.93 -6.13 6.24
N LEU A 128 -7.95 -6.93 6.57
CA LEU A 128 -9.34 -6.68 6.16
C LEU A 128 -9.92 -5.38 6.73
N LEU A 129 -9.43 -4.93 7.88
CA LEU A 129 -9.85 -3.67 8.49
C LEU A 129 -8.94 -2.51 8.09
N THR A 130 -7.62 -2.69 8.18
CA THR A 130 -6.66 -1.61 7.95
C THR A 130 -6.69 -1.15 6.50
N VAL A 131 -6.71 -2.07 5.52
CA VAL A 131 -6.61 -1.70 4.10
C VAL A 131 -7.81 -0.87 3.63
N PRO A 132 -9.08 -1.24 3.89
CA PRO A 132 -10.21 -0.40 3.53
C PRO A 132 -10.25 0.91 4.32
N LEU A 133 -10.03 0.87 5.63
CA LEU A 133 -10.11 2.06 6.48
C LEU A 133 -9.05 3.11 6.08
N GLN A 134 -7.79 2.70 5.91
CA GLN A 134 -6.73 3.60 5.48
C GLN A 134 -6.98 4.16 4.07
N THR A 135 -7.53 3.36 3.15
CA THR A 135 -7.82 3.80 1.78
C THR A 135 -8.96 4.81 1.76
N ILE A 136 -10.05 4.54 2.48
CA ILE A 136 -11.19 5.45 2.61
C ILE A 136 -10.75 6.76 3.27
N LEU A 137 -9.99 6.67 4.37
CA LEU A 137 -9.48 7.84 5.08
C LEU A 137 -8.55 8.66 4.18
N ALA A 138 -7.57 8.02 3.55
CA ALA A 138 -6.62 8.67 2.65
C ALA A 138 -7.31 9.36 1.46
N LEU A 139 -8.27 8.69 0.82
CA LEU A 139 -9.03 9.27 -0.28
C LEU A 139 -9.88 10.44 0.19
N THR A 140 -10.55 10.32 1.34
CA THR A 140 -11.37 11.40 1.91
C THR A 140 -10.51 12.62 2.22
N LEU A 141 -9.36 12.43 2.87
CA LEU A 141 -8.40 13.49 3.15
C LEU A 141 -7.86 14.11 1.86
N ALA A 142 -7.54 13.30 0.85
CA ALA A 142 -7.05 13.80 -0.44
C ALA A 142 -8.10 14.66 -1.14
N LEU A 143 -9.37 14.24 -1.13
CA LEU A 143 -10.48 15.02 -1.68
C LEU A 143 -10.68 16.34 -0.93
N ILE A 144 -10.57 16.35 0.40
CA ILE A 144 -10.66 17.57 1.21
C ILE A 144 -9.53 18.54 0.85
N VAL A 145 -8.28 18.05 0.83
CA VAL A 145 -7.09 18.86 0.55
C VAL A 145 -7.04 19.34 -0.91
N ASN A 146 -7.68 18.61 -1.83
CA ASN A 146 -7.78 19.00 -3.23
C ASN A 146 -8.78 20.14 -3.48
N GLN A 147 -9.65 20.48 -2.52
CA GLN A 147 -10.62 21.56 -2.71
C GLN A 147 -9.93 22.93 -2.82
N ARG A 148 -10.21 23.65 -3.92
CA ARG A 148 -9.60 24.95 -4.23
C ARG A 148 -9.89 26.04 -3.18
N MET A 149 -10.95 25.90 -2.39
CA MET A 149 -11.40 26.90 -1.41
C MET A 149 -10.79 26.74 -0.01
N LEU A 150 -9.94 25.73 0.21
CA LEU A 150 -9.37 25.45 1.53
C LEU A 150 -8.16 26.35 1.82
N HIS A 151 -8.40 27.43 2.57
CA HIS A 151 -7.33 28.25 3.13
C HIS A 151 -6.53 27.38 4.13
N GLY A 152 -5.22 27.22 3.91
CA GLY A 152 -4.36 26.38 4.76
C GLY A 152 -4.05 24.96 4.25
N ARG A 153 -4.30 24.65 2.97
CA ARG A 153 -3.99 23.33 2.35
C ARG A 153 -2.59 22.77 2.65
N SER A 154 -1.58 23.64 2.74
CA SER A 154 -0.20 23.23 3.03
C SER A 154 -0.05 22.75 4.47
N ALA A 155 -0.70 23.43 5.43
CA ALA A 155 -0.66 23.04 6.83
C ALA A 155 -1.39 21.71 7.06
N LEU A 156 -2.55 21.51 6.45
CA LEU A 156 -3.28 20.24 6.54
C LEU A 156 -2.50 19.08 5.92
N ARG A 157 -1.91 19.29 4.73
CA ARG A 157 -1.05 18.30 4.09
C ARG A 157 0.09 17.88 5.02
N THR A 158 0.79 18.85 5.62
CA THR A 158 1.89 18.57 6.55
C THR A 158 1.40 17.86 7.80
N ALA A 159 0.28 18.28 8.40
CA ALA A 159 -0.25 17.70 9.63
C ALA A 159 -0.63 16.22 9.45
N PHE A 160 -1.29 15.85 8.34
CA PHE A 160 -1.67 14.46 8.08
C PHE A 160 -0.51 13.60 7.56
N PHE A 161 0.50 14.21 6.93
CA PHE A 161 1.69 13.49 6.48
C PHE A 161 2.70 13.25 7.59
N PHE A 162 2.76 14.15 8.59
CA PHE A 162 3.74 14.10 9.69
C PHE A 162 3.86 12.71 10.36
N PRO A 163 2.76 12.00 10.70
CA PRO A 163 2.84 10.68 11.35
C PRO A 163 3.52 9.60 10.50
N SER A 164 3.50 9.75 9.17
CA SER A 164 4.14 8.79 8.27
C SER A 164 5.66 8.97 8.17
N VAL A 165 6.16 10.15 8.56
CA VAL A 165 7.59 10.49 8.50
C VAL A 165 8.28 10.16 9.84
N THR A 166 7.51 10.12 10.92
CA THR A 166 8.01 9.75 12.25
C THR A 166 8.40 8.28 12.31
N SER A 167 9.37 7.94 13.17
CA SER A 167 9.76 6.55 13.42
C SER A 167 8.56 5.74 13.93
N SER A 168 8.27 4.63 13.24
CA SER A 168 7.22 3.67 13.59
C SER A 168 7.31 3.24 15.06
N ILE A 169 8.52 2.98 15.55
CA ILE A 169 8.80 2.59 16.94
C ILE A 169 8.45 3.73 17.91
N ALA A 170 8.90 4.95 17.62
CA ALA A 170 8.68 6.09 18.53
C ALA A 170 7.19 6.40 18.69
N VAL A 171 6.44 6.40 17.59
CA VAL A 171 4.98 6.61 17.63
C VAL A 171 4.27 5.49 18.38
N SER A 172 4.66 4.23 18.11
CA SER A 172 4.09 3.06 18.79
C SER A 172 4.25 3.15 20.31
N THR A 173 5.42 3.60 20.78
CA THR A 173 5.68 3.85 22.20
C THR A 173 4.77 4.93 22.79
N ILE A 174 4.57 6.05 22.09
CA ILE A 174 3.66 7.11 22.53
C ILE A 174 2.21 6.59 22.60
N PHE A 175 1.78 5.83 21.60
CA PHE A 175 0.46 5.22 21.57
C PHE A 175 0.26 4.21 22.70
N LEU A 176 1.29 3.42 23.03
CA LEU A 176 1.26 2.50 24.17
C LEU A 176 0.95 3.27 25.46
N PHE A 177 1.68 4.35 25.76
CA PHE A 177 1.40 5.19 26.94
C PHE A 177 0.01 5.83 26.91
N LEU A 178 -0.45 6.25 25.73
CA LEU A 178 -1.76 6.88 25.57
C LEU A 178 -2.92 5.92 25.89
N PHE A 179 -2.78 4.66 25.50
CA PHE A 179 -3.79 3.59 25.63
C PHE A 179 -3.56 2.68 26.84
N GLN A 180 -2.61 2.98 27.73
CA GLN A 180 -2.53 2.33 29.04
C GLN A 180 -3.81 2.57 29.87
N GLY A 181 -4.06 1.73 30.88
CA GLY A 181 -5.26 1.80 31.70
C GLY A 181 -5.50 3.18 32.36
N SER A 182 -4.43 3.86 32.76
CA SER A 182 -4.43 5.24 33.28
C SER A 182 -4.03 6.30 32.25
N GLY A 183 -3.91 5.92 30.98
CA GLY A 183 -3.48 6.79 29.89
C GLY A 183 -4.52 7.85 29.51
N ALA A 184 -4.10 8.84 28.73
CA ALA A 184 -4.94 10.00 28.43
C ALA A 184 -6.21 9.65 27.64
N VAL A 185 -6.21 8.56 26.84
CA VAL A 185 -7.44 8.10 26.17
C VAL A 185 -8.51 7.70 27.17
N ASN A 186 -8.16 6.95 28.22
CA ASN A 186 -9.11 6.58 29.26
C ASN A 186 -9.55 7.79 30.09
N THR A 187 -8.67 8.77 30.31
CA THR A 187 -9.04 10.04 30.95
C THR A 187 -10.09 10.80 30.12
N VAL A 188 -9.88 10.94 28.81
CA VAL A 188 -10.83 11.62 27.92
C VAL A 188 -12.16 10.87 27.84
N LEU A 189 -12.14 9.53 27.77
CA LEU A 189 -13.36 8.72 27.79
C LEU A 189 -14.15 8.89 29.09
N SER A 190 -13.45 9.04 30.22
CA SER A 190 -14.08 9.27 31.51
C SER A 190 -14.84 10.60 31.58
N TRP A 191 -14.44 11.62 30.80
CA TRP A 191 -15.17 12.90 30.71
C TRP A 191 -16.55 12.75 30.07
N ILE A 192 -16.73 11.74 29.21
CA ILE A 192 -18.00 11.41 28.56
C ILE A 192 -18.71 10.28 29.35
N GLY A 193 -18.23 9.95 30.56
CA GLY A 193 -18.82 8.94 31.44
C GLY A 193 -18.51 7.49 31.04
N ILE A 194 -17.63 7.26 30.06
CA ILE A 194 -17.28 5.91 29.57
C ILE A 194 -16.05 5.41 30.33
N LYS A 195 -16.18 4.28 31.04
CA LYS A 195 -15.01 3.54 31.57
C LYS A 195 -14.35 2.82 30.40
N GLY A 196 -13.20 3.33 29.96
CA GLY A 196 -12.45 2.72 28.86
C GLY A 196 -12.00 1.28 29.19
N PRO A 197 -11.97 0.37 28.21
CA PRO A 197 -11.51 -1.00 28.41
C PRO A 197 -10.00 -1.03 28.72
N ASN A 198 -9.53 -2.16 29.25
CA ASN A 198 -8.10 -2.41 29.35
C ASN A 198 -7.56 -2.80 27.97
N TRP A 199 -7.21 -1.80 27.17
CA TRP A 199 -6.88 -1.94 25.75
C TRP A 199 -5.89 -3.06 25.42
N PHE A 200 -4.85 -3.26 26.24
CA PHE A 200 -3.82 -4.28 26.01
C PHE A 200 -3.95 -5.56 26.85
N ASN A 201 -4.88 -5.61 27.81
CA ASN A 201 -5.09 -6.80 28.65
C ASN A 201 -6.37 -7.56 28.31
N ASP A 202 -7.28 -6.98 27.52
CA ASP A 202 -8.51 -7.63 27.10
C ASP A 202 -8.28 -8.47 25.83
N SER A 203 -8.31 -9.79 25.99
CA SER A 203 -8.17 -10.76 24.90
C SER A 203 -9.46 -11.02 24.14
N ARG A 204 -10.60 -10.48 24.59
CA ARG A 204 -11.88 -10.74 23.96
C ARG A 204 -11.96 -10.06 22.59
N GLY A 205 -12.49 -10.79 21.63
CA GLY A 205 -12.76 -10.27 20.30
C GLY A 205 -13.87 -9.20 20.34
N VAL A 206 -13.71 -8.13 19.57
CA VAL A 206 -14.74 -7.08 19.50
C VAL A 206 -16.04 -7.63 18.90
N LEU A 207 -15.95 -8.60 17.97
CA LEU A 207 -17.14 -9.24 17.41
C LEU A 207 -17.83 -10.12 18.43
N SER A 208 -17.08 -10.89 19.24
CA SER A 208 -17.66 -11.68 20.33
C SER A 208 -18.28 -10.80 21.42
N LEU A 209 -17.69 -9.64 21.73
CA LEU A 209 -18.29 -8.66 22.65
C LEU A 209 -19.61 -8.09 22.12
N LEU A 210 -19.68 -7.78 20.82
CA LEU A 210 -20.90 -7.31 20.17
C LEU A 210 -21.97 -8.40 20.10
N LEU A 211 -21.60 -9.63 19.73
CA LEU A 211 -22.51 -10.77 19.62
C LEU A 211 -22.99 -11.27 20.99
N GLY A 212 -22.13 -11.24 22.00
CA GLY A 212 -22.48 -11.51 23.40
C GLY A 212 -23.39 -10.43 23.97
N GLY A 213 -23.15 -9.15 23.64
CA GLY A 213 -24.06 -8.05 23.98
C GLY A 213 -25.45 -8.15 23.32
N LEU A 214 -25.54 -8.83 22.18
CA LEU A 214 -26.79 -9.15 21.50
C LEU A 214 -27.44 -10.47 21.97
N GLY A 215 -26.80 -11.20 22.90
CA GLY A 215 -27.31 -12.47 23.45
C GLY A 215 -27.36 -13.63 22.46
N ILE A 216 -26.64 -13.53 21.32
CA ILE A 216 -26.66 -14.53 20.24
C ILE A 216 -25.61 -15.64 20.50
N VAL A 217 -24.55 -15.36 21.25
CA VAL A 217 -23.46 -16.31 21.52
C VAL A 217 -22.92 -16.19 22.95
N ASP A 218 -22.84 -17.33 23.66
CA ASP A 218 -22.12 -17.43 24.93
C ASP A 218 -20.61 -17.35 24.68
N THR A 219 -19.99 -16.29 25.20
CA THR A 219 -18.55 -16.00 24.98
C THR A 219 -17.64 -16.97 25.74
N ASP A 220 -18.16 -17.59 26.81
CA ASP A 220 -17.40 -18.45 27.73
C ASP A 220 -17.56 -19.96 27.42
N HIS A 221 -18.61 -20.35 26.68
CA HIS A 221 -18.87 -21.75 26.31
C HIS A 221 -19.45 -21.82 24.88
N PRO A 222 -18.62 -21.84 23.83
CA PRO A 222 -19.11 -22.00 22.47
C PRO A 222 -19.63 -23.44 22.31
N SER A 223 -20.94 -23.64 22.39
CA SER A 223 -21.59 -24.92 22.11
C SER A 223 -22.33 -24.85 20.77
N GLY A 224 -22.06 -25.82 19.89
CA GLY A 224 -22.68 -25.95 18.57
C GLY A 224 -21.71 -26.34 17.46
N ALA A 225 -22.23 -26.54 16.24
CA ALA A 225 -21.48 -27.00 15.07
C ALA A 225 -20.27 -26.11 14.68
N LEU A 226 -20.20 -24.86 15.16
CA LEU A 226 -19.07 -23.94 14.96
C LEU A 226 -17.91 -24.16 15.95
N ALA A 227 -18.14 -24.88 17.05
CA ALA A 227 -17.10 -25.31 17.98
C ALA A 227 -16.57 -26.71 17.61
N ASP A 228 -17.43 -27.56 17.05
CA ASP A 228 -17.11 -28.94 16.70
C ASP A 228 -16.18 -29.06 15.47
N HIS A 229 -16.20 -28.06 14.58
CA HIS A 229 -15.30 -28.02 13.44
C HIS A 229 -14.06 -27.17 13.76
N SER A 230 -12.89 -27.78 13.63
CA SER A 230 -11.59 -27.10 13.70
C SER A 230 -10.97 -26.98 12.30
N PHE A 231 -10.41 -25.82 12.01
CA PHE A 231 -9.63 -25.54 10.81
C PHE A 231 -8.24 -25.03 11.22
N MET A 232 -7.18 -25.72 10.78
CA MET A 232 -5.79 -25.44 11.13
C MET A 232 -5.51 -25.37 12.66
N GLY A 233 -6.20 -26.17 13.47
CA GLY A 233 -6.00 -26.20 14.93
C GLY A 233 -6.80 -25.15 15.71
N LEU A 234 -7.64 -24.35 15.03
CA LEU A 234 -8.56 -23.37 15.65
C LEU A 234 -10.02 -23.71 15.33
N SER A 235 -10.94 -23.46 16.25
CA SER A 235 -12.38 -23.63 16.03
C SER A 235 -12.94 -22.58 15.07
N TRP A 236 -14.05 -22.87 14.37
CA TRP A 236 -14.71 -21.87 13.50
C TRP A 236 -15.19 -20.66 14.30
N PHE A 237 -15.60 -20.86 15.55
CA PHE A 237 -15.92 -19.77 16.46
C PHE A 237 -14.73 -18.85 16.73
N GLU A 238 -13.55 -19.41 16.97
CA GLU A 238 -12.31 -18.65 17.12
C GLU A 238 -11.92 -17.91 15.84
N TRP A 239 -12.23 -18.46 14.67
CA TRP A 239 -12.05 -17.78 13.39
C TRP A 239 -13.06 -16.64 13.15
N LEU A 240 -14.14 -16.56 13.92
CA LEU A 240 -15.21 -15.58 13.77
C LEU A 240 -15.31 -14.60 14.94
N SER A 241 -14.56 -14.79 16.03
CA SER A 241 -14.62 -13.97 17.24
C SER A 241 -14.14 -12.52 17.04
N GLY A 242 -13.45 -12.24 15.92
CA GLY A 242 -12.98 -10.90 15.56
C GLY A 242 -11.65 -10.50 16.20
N PRO A 243 -11.09 -9.33 15.84
CA PRO A 243 -9.86 -8.83 16.44
C PRO A 243 -10.08 -8.50 17.93
N SER A 244 -9.04 -8.71 18.76
CA SER A 244 -9.05 -8.27 20.15
C SER A 244 -9.02 -6.75 20.26
N VAL A 245 -9.38 -6.22 21.43
CA VAL A 245 -9.31 -4.78 21.72
C VAL A 245 -7.89 -4.25 21.49
N ALA A 246 -6.86 -5.03 21.85
CA ALA A 246 -5.46 -4.71 21.63
C ALA A 246 -5.13 -4.58 20.13
N MET A 247 -5.63 -5.51 19.31
CA MET A 247 -5.42 -5.47 17.87
C MET A 247 -6.13 -4.27 17.23
N CYS A 248 -7.30 -3.86 17.74
CA CYS A 248 -7.98 -2.64 17.27
C CYS A 248 -7.16 -1.37 17.51
N THR A 249 -6.46 -1.27 18.65
CA THR A 249 -5.56 -0.13 18.92
C THR A 249 -4.39 -0.11 17.93
N ILE A 250 -3.82 -1.27 17.59
CA ILE A 250 -2.76 -1.39 16.58
C ILE A 250 -3.27 -1.02 15.19
N ILE A 251 -4.48 -1.47 14.81
CA ILE A 251 -5.16 -1.09 13.55
C ILE A 251 -5.35 0.42 13.47
N LEU A 252 -5.81 1.06 14.55
CA LEU A 252 -6.02 2.51 14.60
C LEU A 252 -4.71 3.26 14.38
N LEU A 253 -3.64 2.84 15.04
CA LEU A 253 -2.30 3.40 14.85
C LEU A 253 -1.82 3.22 13.40
N ALA A 254 -2.02 2.03 12.83
CA ALA A 254 -1.63 1.73 11.45
C ALA A 254 -2.36 2.60 10.43
N VAL A 255 -3.69 2.71 10.55
CA VAL A 255 -4.51 3.57 9.69
C VAL A 255 -4.06 5.02 9.79
N TRP A 256 -3.78 5.50 11.01
CA TRP A 256 -3.33 6.88 11.22
C TRP A 256 -1.97 7.15 10.58
N THR A 257 -0.98 6.28 10.81
CA THR A 257 0.39 6.46 10.30
C THR A 257 0.52 6.29 8.79
N THR A 258 -0.28 5.41 8.17
CA THR A 258 -0.20 5.12 6.73
C THR A 258 -1.09 6.01 5.86
N SER A 259 -2.22 6.49 6.40
CA SER A 259 -3.18 7.29 5.64
C SER A 259 -2.58 8.57 5.06
N GLY A 260 -1.62 9.19 5.74
CA GLY A 260 -0.91 10.38 5.27
C GLY A 260 -0.14 10.16 3.96
N THR A 261 0.59 9.04 3.85
CA THR A 261 1.34 8.69 2.63
C THR A 261 0.37 8.39 1.48
N PHE A 262 -0.66 7.58 1.71
CA PHE A 262 -1.64 7.26 0.68
C PHE A 262 -2.47 8.47 0.24
N MET A 263 -2.75 9.40 1.16
CA MET A 263 -3.38 10.67 0.84
C MET A 263 -2.56 11.45 -0.18
N LEU A 264 -1.23 11.52 -0.02
CA LEU A 264 -0.37 12.22 -1.00
C LEU A 264 -0.39 11.56 -2.37
N ILE A 265 -0.41 10.23 -2.41
CA ILE A 265 -0.51 9.48 -3.67
C ILE A 265 -1.85 9.78 -4.36
N PHE A 266 -2.97 9.74 -3.63
CA PHE A 266 -4.27 10.13 -4.18
C PHE A 266 -4.33 11.59 -4.59
N LEU A 267 -3.72 12.49 -3.82
CA LEU A 267 -3.70 13.92 -4.10
C LEU A 267 -2.92 14.23 -5.37
N ALA A 268 -1.79 13.56 -5.61
CA ALA A 268 -1.04 13.68 -6.85
C ALA A 268 -1.89 13.22 -8.05
N ALA A 269 -2.55 12.07 -7.91
CA ALA A 269 -3.43 11.54 -8.96
C ALA A 269 -4.65 12.43 -9.23
N LEU A 270 -5.23 13.06 -8.21
CA LEU A 270 -6.32 14.02 -8.36
C LEU A 270 -5.89 15.28 -9.10
N GLN A 271 -4.62 15.69 -8.98
CA GLN A 271 -4.07 16.85 -9.66
C GLN A 271 -3.77 16.59 -11.14
N ASP A 272 -3.57 15.32 -11.52
CA ASP A 272 -3.37 14.90 -12.90
C ASP A 272 -4.67 14.85 -13.71
N ILE A 273 -5.85 14.94 -13.07
CA ILE A 273 -7.15 14.93 -13.76
C ILE A 273 -7.33 16.26 -14.51
N PRO A 274 -7.51 16.23 -15.85
CA PRO A 274 -7.72 17.44 -16.65
C PRO A 274 -8.96 18.22 -16.19
N ARG A 275 -8.84 19.55 -16.07
CA ARG A 275 -9.91 20.42 -15.58
C ARG A 275 -11.11 20.46 -16.52
N GLU A 276 -10.90 20.18 -17.80
CA GLU A 276 -11.92 20.18 -18.84
C GLU A 276 -13.01 19.15 -18.56
N LEU A 277 -12.66 18.00 -17.94
CA LEU A 277 -13.63 16.99 -17.52
C LEU A 277 -14.55 17.49 -16.40
N GLU A 278 -14.01 18.27 -15.47
CA GLU A 278 -14.80 18.88 -14.38
C GLU A 278 -15.73 19.97 -14.92
N GLU A 279 -15.24 20.80 -15.85
CA GLU A 279 -16.00 21.89 -16.46
C GLU A 279 -17.12 21.37 -17.37
N ALA A 280 -16.86 20.32 -18.16
CA ALA A 280 -17.89 19.65 -18.95
C ALA A 280 -19.01 19.07 -18.08
N ALA A 281 -18.65 18.39 -16.98
CA ALA A 281 -19.63 17.86 -16.03
C ALA A 281 -20.43 18.96 -15.31
N ALA A 282 -19.80 20.12 -15.05
CA ALA A 282 -20.49 21.28 -14.48
C ALA A 282 -21.51 21.88 -15.45
N ILE A 283 -21.21 21.92 -16.75
CA ILE A 283 -22.15 22.37 -17.80
C ILE A 283 -23.35 21.41 -17.90
N GLU A 284 -23.12 20.11 -17.70
CA GLU A 284 -24.17 19.08 -17.68
C GLU A 284 -25.03 19.07 -16.39
N GLY A 285 -24.75 19.95 -15.42
CA GLY A 285 -25.53 20.04 -14.17
C GLY A 285 -25.34 18.86 -13.22
N VAL A 286 -24.23 18.12 -13.38
CA VAL A 286 -23.92 16.91 -12.61
C VAL A 286 -23.65 17.26 -11.14
N ASN A 287 -24.27 16.54 -10.21
CA ASN A 287 -24.05 16.76 -8.77
C ASN A 287 -22.64 16.28 -8.35
N ARG A 288 -22.07 16.86 -7.27
CA ARG A 288 -20.75 16.49 -6.72
C ARG A 288 -20.57 15.00 -6.44
N PHE A 289 -21.62 14.31 -5.98
CA PHE A 289 -21.57 12.87 -5.75
C PHE A 289 -21.52 12.07 -7.07
N GLN A 290 -22.22 12.55 -8.10
CA GLN A 290 -22.17 11.95 -9.44
C GLN A 290 -20.80 12.21 -10.08
N LEU A 291 -20.25 13.41 -9.95
CA LEU A 291 -18.88 13.74 -10.39
C LEU A 291 -17.86 12.82 -9.72
N LEU A 292 -17.95 12.66 -8.40
CA LEU A 292 -17.08 11.75 -7.63
C LEU A 292 -17.19 10.31 -8.15
N ARG A 293 -18.41 9.77 -8.27
CA ARG A 293 -18.65 8.37 -8.62
C ARG A 293 -18.32 8.04 -10.08
N TYR A 294 -18.60 8.95 -11.00
CA TYR A 294 -18.53 8.67 -12.44
C TYR A 294 -17.33 9.28 -13.16
N VAL A 295 -16.69 10.32 -12.61
CA VAL A 295 -15.51 10.95 -13.21
C VAL A 295 -14.28 10.68 -12.35
N THR A 296 -14.31 11.08 -11.08
CA THR A 296 -13.13 11.04 -10.21
C THR A 296 -12.71 9.60 -9.84
N LEU A 297 -13.63 8.78 -9.32
CA LEU A 297 -13.29 7.40 -8.90
C LEU A 297 -12.81 6.52 -10.07
N PRO A 298 -13.42 6.58 -11.28
CA PRO A 298 -12.90 5.85 -12.43
C PRO A 298 -11.51 6.33 -12.87
N ALA A 299 -11.27 7.64 -12.87
CA ALA A 299 -9.94 8.19 -13.20
C ALA A 299 -8.87 7.78 -12.17
N LEU A 300 -9.25 7.66 -10.90
CA LEU A 300 -8.35 7.22 -9.82
C LEU A 300 -8.12 5.71 -9.77
N ARG A 301 -8.77 4.89 -10.60
CA ARG A 301 -8.63 3.41 -10.53
C ARG A 301 -7.20 2.90 -10.57
N PRO A 302 -6.29 3.38 -11.45
CA PRO A 302 -4.90 2.92 -11.46
C PRO A 302 -4.19 3.21 -10.13
N VAL A 303 -4.54 4.33 -9.49
CA VAL A 303 -3.96 4.78 -8.25
C VAL A 303 -4.60 4.07 -7.04
N LEU A 304 -5.90 3.82 -7.07
CA LEU A 304 -6.60 2.95 -6.12
C LEU A 304 -5.96 1.55 -6.13
N PHE A 305 -5.68 1.00 -7.31
CA PHE A 305 -4.99 -0.27 -7.43
C PHE A 305 -3.59 -0.24 -6.80
N LEU A 306 -2.82 0.81 -7.07
CA LEU A 306 -1.49 1.00 -6.47
C LEU A 306 -1.57 1.07 -4.93
N VAL A 307 -2.45 1.91 -4.38
CA VAL A 307 -2.61 2.09 -2.94
C VAL A 307 -3.09 0.81 -2.26
N LEU A 308 -4.06 0.11 -2.84
CA LEU A 308 -4.52 -1.17 -2.31
C LEU A 308 -3.42 -2.24 -2.34
N THR A 309 -2.59 -2.26 -3.40
CA THR A 309 -1.47 -3.21 -3.50
C THR A 309 -0.41 -2.92 -2.44
N LEU A 310 0.02 -1.67 -2.32
CA LEU A 310 1.00 -1.25 -1.31
C LEU A 310 0.47 -1.47 0.11
N GLY A 311 -0.81 -1.14 0.34
CA GLY A 311 -1.48 -1.36 1.61
C GLY A 311 -1.59 -2.83 1.97
N LEU A 312 -1.91 -3.71 1.02
CA LEU A 312 -1.96 -5.15 1.23
C LEU A 312 -0.57 -5.70 1.59
N ILE A 313 0.45 -5.39 0.80
CA ILE A 313 1.83 -5.86 1.06
C ILE A 313 2.30 -5.37 2.43
N GLY A 314 2.11 -4.08 2.74
CA GLY A 314 2.55 -3.49 4.01
C GLY A 314 1.83 -4.06 5.22
N THR A 315 0.52 -4.28 5.14
CA THR A 315 -0.26 -4.85 6.26
C THR A 315 0.09 -6.31 6.54
N TRP A 316 0.43 -7.10 5.51
CA TRP A 316 0.93 -8.45 5.70
C TRP A 316 2.32 -8.52 6.35
N GLN A 317 3.12 -7.46 6.24
CA GLN A 317 4.48 -7.34 6.78
C GLN A 317 4.52 -6.55 8.11
N VAL A 318 3.40 -6.38 8.80
CA VAL A 318 3.37 -5.63 10.06
C VAL A 318 4.21 -6.34 11.14
N PHE A 319 5.26 -5.65 11.60
CA PHE A 319 6.18 -6.13 12.62
C PHE A 319 6.37 -5.10 13.74
N ASP A 320 6.84 -3.90 13.42
CA ASP A 320 7.25 -2.89 14.42
C ASP A 320 6.18 -2.59 15.47
N GLN A 321 4.93 -2.36 15.03
CA GLN A 321 3.83 -1.99 15.93
C GLN A 321 3.49 -3.13 16.89
N VAL A 322 3.49 -4.37 16.38
CA VAL A 322 3.20 -5.57 17.18
C VAL A 322 4.34 -5.81 18.16
N TYR A 323 5.59 -5.70 17.70
CA TYR A 323 6.78 -5.86 18.54
C TYR A 323 6.83 -4.85 19.70
N VAL A 324 6.49 -3.59 19.44
CA VAL A 324 6.59 -2.52 20.45
C VAL A 324 5.39 -2.51 21.39
N MET A 325 4.18 -2.71 20.88
CA MET A 325 2.95 -2.45 21.66
C MET A 325 2.44 -3.65 22.42
N SER A 326 2.60 -4.87 21.90
CA SER A 326 1.93 -6.04 22.45
C SER A 326 2.78 -7.29 22.56
N GLN A 327 3.77 -7.49 21.69
CA GLN A 327 4.57 -8.71 21.60
C GLN A 327 3.69 -9.98 21.52
N GLY A 328 2.56 -9.90 20.80
CA GLY A 328 1.59 -10.98 20.69
C GLY A 328 0.54 -11.03 21.82
N ALA A 329 0.72 -10.30 22.91
CA ALA A 329 -0.25 -10.23 24.00
C ALA A 329 -1.55 -9.48 23.62
N PRO A 330 -2.66 -9.68 24.36
CA PRO A 330 -2.88 -10.74 25.35
C PRO A 330 -3.22 -12.07 24.66
N GLY A 331 -2.69 -13.19 25.18
CA GLY A 331 -3.04 -14.54 24.74
C GLY A 331 -2.85 -14.81 23.24
N ASN A 332 -1.76 -14.32 22.65
CA ASN A 332 -1.46 -14.45 21.21
C ASN A 332 -2.48 -13.79 20.26
N THR A 333 -3.39 -12.93 20.76
CA THR A 333 -4.43 -12.29 19.93
C THR A 333 -3.90 -11.20 18.99
N THR A 334 -2.70 -10.67 19.25
CA THR A 334 -2.02 -9.70 18.37
C THR A 334 -0.84 -10.31 17.62
N LEU A 335 -0.62 -11.62 17.75
CA LEU A 335 0.46 -12.34 17.07
C LEU A 335 0.31 -12.18 15.56
N THR A 336 1.40 -11.88 14.85
CA THR A 336 1.45 -11.79 13.38
C THR A 336 2.53 -12.71 12.81
N PRO A 337 2.41 -13.17 11.55
CA PRO A 337 3.37 -14.11 10.98
C PRO A 337 4.80 -13.54 10.93
N ALA A 338 4.93 -12.23 10.69
CA ALA A 338 6.23 -11.55 10.70
C ALA A 338 6.85 -11.54 12.10
N PHE A 339 6.06 -11.25 13.15
CA PHE A 339 6.54 -11.31 14.52
C PHE A 339 6.83 -12.75 14.97
N LEU A 340 6.02 -13.73 14.57
CA LEU A 340 6.22 -15.15 14.88
C LEU A 340 7.51 -15.70 14.25
N SER A 341 7.80 -15.33 13.00
CA SER A 341 9.08 -15.66 12.34
C SER A 341 10.27 -15.10 13.12
N TYR A 342 10.16 -13.85 13.59
CA TYR A 342 11.20 -13.22 14.41
C TYR A 342 11.35 -13.88 15.79
N SER A 343 10.26 -14.15 16.51
CA SER A 343 10.32 -14.74 17.85
C SER A 343 10.87 -16.17 17.79
N SER A 344 10.49 -16.96 16.79
CA SER A 344 11.03 -18.31 16.56
C SER A 344 12.54 -18.25 16.26
N ALA A 345 12.97 -17.39 15.33
CA ALA A 345 14.39 -17.30 14.97
C ALA A 345 15.29 -16.70 16.05
N PHE A 346 14.87 -15.60 16.68
CA PHE A 346 15.72 -14.80 17.56
C PHE A 346 15.38 -14.91 19.04
N GLY A 347 14.16 -15.32 19.38
CA GLY A 347 13.73 -15.58 20.75
C GLY A 347 14.02 -17.02 21.17
N ASP A 348 13.52 -17.97 20.40
CA ASP A 348 13.62 -19.41 20.68
C ASP A 348 14.89 -20.05 20.09
N ALA A 349 15.67 -19.27 19.34
CA ALA A 349 16.86 -19.70 18.59
C ALA A 349 16.57 -20.76 17.52
N ASP A 350 15.32 -20.94 17.07
CA ASP A 350 14.97 -21.83 15.96
C ASP A 350 14.97 -21.06 14.63
N PHE A 351 16.17 -20.84 14.09
CA PHE A 351 16.35 -20.10 12.84
C PHE A 351 15.76 -20.86 11.63
N GLY A 352 15.74 -22.20 11.69
CA GLY A 352 15.16 -23.04 10.64
C GLY A 352 13.66 -22.83 10.50
N GLN A 353 12.93 -22.94 11.61
CA GLN A 353 11.50 -22.70 11.65
C GLN A 353 11.17 -21.22 11.36
N GLY A 354 11.89 -20.28 11.96
CA GLY A 354 11.70 -18.85 11.71
C GLY A 354 11.85 -18.48 10.23
N ALA A 355 12.86 -19.03 9.56
CA ALA A 355 13.03 -18.86 8.11
C ALA A 355 11.89 -19.52 7.31
N ALA A 356 11.44 -20.72 7.70
CA ALA A 356 10.30 -21.38 7.04
C ALA A 356 9.03 -20.52 7.10
N ILE A 357 8.71 -19.92 8.26
CA ILE A 357 7.58 -19.00 8.41
C ILE A 357 7.73 -17.80 7.46
N ALA A 358 8.92 -17.21 7.37
CA ALA A 358 9.18 -16.08 6.48
C ALA A 358 8.95 -16.42 5.00
N PHE A 359 9.35 -17.62 4.55
CA PHE A 359 9.12 -18.07 3.17
C PHE A 359 7.66 -18.41 2.88
N ILE A 360 6.93 -18.97 3.84
CA ILE A 360 5.49 -19.18 3.71
C ILE A 360 4.79 -17.83 3.59
N LEU A 361 5.15 -16.85 4.45
CA LEU A 361 4.62 -15.49 4.39
C LEU A 361 4.94 -14.81 3.05
N LEU A 362 6.18 -14.92 2.57
CA LEU A 362 6.58 -14.40 1.25
C LEU A 362 5.71 -14.98 0.14
N THR A 363 5.54 -16.30 0.13
CA THR A 363 4.72 -17.02 -0.85
C THR A 363 3.26 -16.58 -0.79
N LEU A 364 2.72 -16.40 0.42
CA LEU A 364 1.37 -15.91 0.66
C LEU A 364 1.18 -14.48 0.11
N ILE A 365 2.10 -13.56 0.42
CA ILE A 365 2.08 -12.18 -0.06
C ILE A 365 2.12 -12.15 -1.60
N LEU A 366 3.02 -12.93 -2.21
CA LEU A 366 3.13 -13.01 -3.67
C LEU A 366 1.84 -13.56 -4.30
N THR A 367 1.25 -14.58 -3.70
CA THR A 367 0.00 -15.20 -4.18
C THR A 367 -1.18 -14.23 -4.06
N MET A 368 -1.31 -13.54 -2.92
CA MET A 368 -2.36 -12.54 -2.72
C MET A 368 -2.17 -11.35 -3.65
N THR A 369 -0.94 -10.86 -3.83
CA THR A 369 -0.63 -9.74 -4.73
C THR A 369 -0.89 -10.12 -6.19
N ALA A 370 -0.53 -11.33 -6.60
CA ALA A 370 -0.82 -11.83 -7.94
C ALA A 370 -2.33 -12.01 -8.16
N GLY A 371 -3.05 -12.54 -7.16
CA GLY A 371 -4.51 -12.67 -7.18
C GLY A 371 -5.22 -11.32 -7.27
N GLN A 372 -4.80 -10.34 -6.46
CA GLN A 372 -5.27 -8.95 -6.53
C GLN A 372 -5.02 -8.36 -7.92
N ARG A 373 -3.81 -8.51 -8.45
CA ARG A 373 -3.44 -8.03 -9.78
C ARG A 373 -4.25 -8.69 -10.88
N PHE A 374 -4.55 -9.98 -10.76
CA PHE A 374 -5.37 -10.70 -11.72
C PHE A 374 -6.83 -10.24 -11.69
N LEU A 375 -7.42 -10.10 -10.50
CA LEU A 375 -8.82 -9.71 -10.32
C LEU A 375 -9.08 -8.26 -10.76
N LEU A 376 -8.15 -7.36 -10.49
CA LEU A 376 -8.25 -5.92 -10.78
C LEU A 376 -7.59 -5.51 -12.11
N ARG A 377 -7.08 -6.47 -12.91
CA ARG A 377 -6.54 -6.17 -14.24
C ARG A 377 -7.67 -5.68 -15.12
N GLU A 378 -7.73 -4.38 -15.37
CA GLU A 378 -8.63 -3.82 -16.36
C GLU A 378 -8.34 -4.50 -17.71
N ARG A 379 -9.36 -5.14 -18.27
CA ARG A 379 -9.33 -5.58 -19.66
C ARG A 379 -9.20 -4.31 -20.49
N THR A 380 -7.98 -4.01 -20.93
CA THR A 380 -7.72 -2.95 -21.91
C THR A 380 -8.78 -3.13 -23.00
N PRO A 381 -9.64 -2.14 -23.28
CA PRO A 381 -10.57 -2.24 -24.39
C PRO A 381 -9.70 -2.54 -25.61
N ARG A 382 -9.84 -3.73 -26.19
CA ARG A 382 -9.16 -4.09 -27.43
C ARG A 382 -9.43 -2.93 -28.37
N ALA A 383 -8.39 -2.20 -28.76
CA ALA A 383 -8.49 -1.14 -29.74
C ALA A 383 -9.32 -1.72 -30.89
N ARG A 384 -10.54 -1.19 -31.06
CA ARG A 384 -11.45 -1.63 -32.09
C ARG A 384 -10.72 -1.33 -33.38
N ARG A 385 -10.09 -2.38 -33.93
CA ARG A 385 -9.31 -2.31 -35.14
C ARG A 385 -10.31 -1.99 -36.23
N ASN A 386 -10.47 -0.69 -36.51
CA ASN A 386 -11.25 -0.22 -37.64
C ASN A 386 -10.66 -0.92 -38.87
N ARG A 387 -11.50 -1.76 -39.48
CA ARG A 387 -11.32 -2.27 -40.84
C ARG A 387 -12.05 -1.34 -41.78
#